data_AF-A0A1L9V9Z5-F1
#
_entry.id   AF-A0A1L9V9Z5-F1
#
_cell.length_a   1.000
_cell.length_b   1.000
_cell.length_c   1.000
_cell.angle_alpha   90.00
_cell.angle_beta   90.00
_cell.angle_gamma   90.00
#
_symmetry.space_group_name_H-M   'P 1'
#
loop_
_entity.id
_entity.type
_entity.pdbx_description
1 polymer ?
#
loop_
_entity_poly.entity_id
_entity_poly.type
_entity_poly.pdbx_seq_one_letter_code
_entity_poly.pdbx_strand_id
1 'polypeptide(L)' 'MDFWAMSGEWSVGHVRVRLGWWYLSRADGVFFRRENSATLSFHESSCSVSVATTN' A
#
# COMPACT_ATOMS: atom_id res chain seq x y z
N MET A 1 0.92 16.85 27.88
CA MET A 1 1.04 16.46 26.46
C MET A 1 -0.37 16.27 25.95
N ASP A 2 -0.89 17.27 25.26
CA ASP A 2 -2.26 17.22 24.73
C ASP A 2 -2.22 16.49 23.39
N PHE A 3 -2.83 15.31 23.34
CA PHE A 3 -3.07 14.59 22.10
C PHE A 3 -4.27 15.23 21.41
N TRP A 4 -4.02 16.03 20.38
CA TRP A 4 -5.07 16.54 19.51
C TRP A 4 -5.50 15.40 18.59
N ALA A 5 -6.59 14.72 18.94
CA ALA A 5 -7.29 13.85 18.01
C ALA A 5 -8.04 14.76 17.01
N MET A 6 -7.49 14.90 15.81
CA MET A 6 -8.24 15.50 14.70
C MET A 6 -9.35 14.52 14.31
N SER A 7 -10.56 14.73 14.82
CA SER A 7 -11.77 14.05 14.35
C SER A 7 -12.20 14.66 13.01
N GLY A 8 -11.48 14.33 11.94
CA GLY A 8 -12.01 14.44 10.59
C GLY A 8 -12.92 13.25 10.32
N GLU A 9 -13.99 13.44 9.56
CA GLU A 9 -14.78 12.31 9.05
C GLU A 9 -13.90 11.48 8.11
N TRP A 10 -13.36 10.37 8.61
CA TRP A 10 -12.64 9.41 7.78
C TRP A 10 -13.68 8.71 6.89
N SER A 11 -13.74 9.06 5.61
CA SER A 11 -14.57 8.34 4.65
C SER A 11 -13.97 6.95 4.41
N VAL A 12 -14.81 5.91 4.46
CA VAL A 12 -14.38 4.54 4.11
C VAL A 12 -13.81 4.54 2.70
N GLY A 13 -12.61 3.99 2.53
CA GLY A 13 -11.94 4.06 1.23
C GLY A 13 -10.61 3.34 1.14
N HIS A 14 -10.09 3.28 -0.09
CA HIS A 14 -8.81 2.66 -0.41
C HIS A 14 -7.90 3.66 -1.13
N VAL A 15 -6.67 3.83 -0.62
CA VAL A 15 -5.61 4.57 -1.29
C VAL A 15 -4.57 3.58 -1.79
N ARG A 16 -4.38 3.52 -3.11
CA ARG A 16 -3.31 2.73 -3.73
C ARG A 16 -2.11 3.61 -4.02
N VAL A 17 -0.94 3.19 -3.55
CA VAL A 17 0.33 3.90 -3.75
C VAL A 17 1.30 2.95 -4.44
N ARG A 18 1.91 3.41 -5.54
CA ARG A 18 3.08 2.74 -6.13
C ARG A 18 4.28 3.03 -5.26
N LEU A 19 4.94 1.98 -4.78
CA LEU A 19 6.17 2.12 -4.03
C LEU A 19 7.29 2.28 -5.06
N GLY A 20 8.02 3.39 -5.03
CA GLY A 20 8.98 3.80 -6.08
C GLY A 20 10.20 2.88 -6.31
N TRP A 21 10.21 1.71 -5.68
CA TRP A 21 11.23 0.68 -5.82
C TRP A 21 10.70 -0.54 -6.59
N TRP A 22 11.55 -1.06 -7.47
CA TRP A 22 11.31 -2.26 -8.25
C TRP A 22 12.57 -3.12 -8.22
N TYR A 23 12.43 -4.41 -8.50
CA TYR A 23 13.56 -5.33 -8.62
C TYR A 23 13.38 -6.26 -9.81
N LEU A 24 14.47 -6.83 -10.31
CA LEU A 24 14.41 -7.89 -11.32
C LEU A 24 14.30 -9.23 -10.62
N SER A 25 13.30 -10.01 -11.00
CA SER A 25 13.18 -11.42 -10.63
C SER A 25 13.48 -12.29 -11.84
N ARG A 26 14.06 -13.49 -11.63
CA ARG A 26 14.32 -14.44 -12.70
C ARG A 26 13.49 -15.69 -12.46
N ALA A 27 12.72 -16.09 -13.47
CA ALA A 27 12.01 -17.38 -13.50
C ALA A 27 12.18 -17.99 -14.90
N ASP A 28 12.49 -19.28 -14.97
CA ASP A 28 12.64 -20.04 -16.22
C ASP A 28 13.59 -19.39 -17.25
N GLY A 29 14.68 -18.79 -16.76
CA GLY A 29 15.67 -18.15 -17.61
C GLY A 29 15.29 -16.74 -18.09
N VAL A 30 14.07 -16.26 -17.80
CA VAL A 30 13.56 -14.95 -18.20
C VAL A 30 13.59 -13.97 -17.02
N PHE A 31 13.92 -12.71 -17.29
CA PHE A 31 13.87 -11.64 -16.31
C PHE A 31 12.54 -10.90 -16.33
N PHE A 32 11.96 -10.69 -15.16
CA PHE A 32 10.71 -9.96 -14.96
C PHE A 32 10.96 -8.77 -14.04
N ARG A 33 10.48 -7.60 -14.44
CA ARG A 33 10.49 -6.41 -13.59
C ARG A 33 9.34 -6.54 -12.60
N ARG A 34 9.65 -6.54 -11.30
CA ARG A 34 8.67 -6.61 -10.22
C ARG A 34 8.47 -5.22 -9.63
N GLU A 35 7.24 -4.71 -9.71
CA GLU A 35 6.85 -3.44 -9.10
C GLU A 35 6.10 -3.72 -7.79
N ASN A 36 6.36 -2.91 -6.76
CA ASN A 36 5.65 -3.01 -5.49
C ASN A 36 4.58 -1.92 -5.37
N SER A 37 3.43 -2.27 -4.83
CA SER A 37 2.35 -1.34 -4.51
C SER A 37 1.85 -1.60 -3.09
N ALA A 38 1.39 -0.55 -2.43
CA ALA A 38 0.71 -0.63 -1.15
C ALA A 38 -0.74 -0.17 -1.32
N THR A 39 -1.67 -0.86 -0.67
CA THR A 39 -3.05 -0.40 -0.51
C THR A 39 -3.29 -0.09 0.96
N LEU A 40 -3.61 1.16 1.26
CA LEU A 40 -4.11 1.59 2.56
C LEU A 40 -5.63 1.52 2.51
N SER A 41 -6.23 0.79 3.43
CA SER A 41 -7.69 0.66 3.56
C SER A 41 -8.11 1.28 4.88
N PHE A 42 -9.09 2.18 4.81
CA PHE A 42 -9.66 2.85 5.97
C PHE A 42 -11.10 2.39 6.12
N HIS A 43 -11.44 1.91 7.31
CA HIS A 43 -12.78 1.57 7.75
C HIS A 43 -13.14 2.44 8.94
N GLU A 44 -14.43 2.56 9.26
CA GLU A 44 -14.95 3.45 10.31
C GLU A 44 -14.24 3.30 11.68
N SER A 45 -13.67 2.12 11.97
CA SER A 45 -13.00 1.81 13.23
C SER A 45 -11.58 1.25 13.07
N SER A 46 -11.04 1.13 11.84
CA SER A 46 -9.74 0.50 11.64
C SER A 46 -9.04 0.95 10.36
N CYS A 47 -7.72 0.82 10.35
CA CYS A 47 -6.92 0.95 9.14
C CYS A 47 -6.09 -0.32 8.91
N SER A 48 -5.90 -0.69 7.66
CA SER A 48 -5.04 -1.81 7.27
C SER A 48 -4.18 -1.45 6.07
N VAL A 49 -3.01 -2.07 6.01
CA VAL A 49 -2.06 -1.91 4.90
C VAL A 49 -1.78 -3.29 4.32
N SER A 50 -1.92 -3.40 2.99
CA SER A 50 -1.51 -4.58 2.24
C SER A 50 -0.46 -4.18 1.19
N VAL A 51 0.57 -5.03 1.04
CA VAL A 51 1.62 -4.85 0.04
C VAL A 51 1.50 -5.95 -0.99
N ALA A 52 1.52 -5.58 -2.26
CA ALA A 52 1.46 -6.51 -3.38
C ALA A 52 2.60 -6.23 -4.36
N THR A 53 3.17 -7.30 -4.90
CA THR A 53 4.22 -7.24 -5.92
C THR A 53 3.65 -7.77 -7.24
N THR A 54 3.71 -6.95 -8.29
CA THR A 54 3.19 -7.28 -9.62
C THR A 54 4.34 -7.48 -10.62
N ASN A 55 4.11 -8.31 -11.64
CA ASN A 55 4.97 -8.45 -12.83
C ASN A 55 4.71 -7.34 -13.84
#